data_AF-A0A9W4KCW5-F1
#
_entry.id   AF-A0A9W4KCW5-F1
#
_cell.length_a   1.000
_cell.length_b   1.000
_cell.length_c   1.000
_cell.angle_alpha   90.00
_cell.angle_beta   90.00
_cell.angle_gamma   90.00
#
_symmetry.space_group_name_H-M   'P 1'
#
loop_
_entity.id
_entity.type
_entity.pdbx_description
1 polymer ?
#
loop_
_entity_poly.entity_id
_entity_poly.type
_entity_poly.pdbx_seq_one_letter_code
_entity_poly.pdbx_strand_id
1 'polypeptide(L)'
;MPSHIYTEGLPEAPTPVPAWGALPLGLYLLVRTREESQTYAPARPTQQQIDTILRPLRPDSLRRYAAGYEAWTGAEGMWIRTNYDAENEEAHQILWNKYVDISQVIGPDSLVLEDEGLFANTDIACILERFPERVTNYSALEDVEWREKRLADFLQMREEAEGETVGTREEELSLSSDDLCETYWMYHAACVVTHAFIEDVEAQGGGGVLHVFLDDCGNVVRQMRVGSNEVDNFDGAWSEGSWKDGWVYPGELGPAYLPGGVRGPPYR
;
A
#
# COMPACT_ATOMS: atom_id res chain seq x y z
N MET A 1 -23.39 53.87 44.78
CA MET A 1 -22.47 53.26 43.80
C MET A 1 -22.29 51.80 44.22
N PRO A 2 -22.86 50.81 43.51
CA PRO A 2 -22.71 49.42 43.88
C PRO A 2 -21.34 48.88 43.45
N SER A 3 -20.77 48.04 44.30
CA SER A 3 -19.54 47.25 44.13
C SER A 3 -19.69 46.21 43.02
N HIS A 4 -18.79 46.24 42.03
CA HIS A 4 -18.65 45.13 41.09
C HIS A 4 -17.81 44.01 41.70
N ILE A 5 -18.35 42.81 41.53
CA ILE A 5 -17.99 41.53 42.11
C ILE A 5 -16.73 40.98 41.42
N TYR A 6 -15.82 40.41 42.22
CA TYR A 6 -14.75 39.53 41.79
C TYR A 6 -15.31 38.28 41.11
N THR A 7 -14.83 37.95 39.92
CA THR A 7 -14.81 36.58 39.41
C THR A 7 -13.43 36.28 38.86
N GLU A 8 -12.52 35.90 39.77
CA GLU A 8 -11.49 34.91 39.44
C GLU A 8 -12.18 33.54 39.28
N GLY A 9 -11.72 32.75 38.31
CA GLY A 9 -11.91 31.31 38.31
C GLY A 9 -13.00 30.77 37.38
N LEU A 10 -12.67 30.63 36.10
CA LEU A 10 -12.97 29.37 35.42
C LEU A 10 -11.64 28.86 34.86
N PRO A 11 -11.18 27.65 35.21
CA PRO A 11 -10.07 27.05 34.49
C PRO A 11 -10.51 26.91 33.03
N GLU A 12 -9.71 27.45 32.11
CA GLU A 12 -9.88 27.15 30.69
C GLU A 12 -9.95 25.63 30.55
N ALA A 13 -11.02 25.14 29.90
CA ALA A 13 -11.11 23.74 29.58
C ALA A 13 -9.85 23.37 28.77
N PRO A 14 -9.10 22.32 29.16
CA PRO A 14 -7.94 21.93 28.40
C PRO A 14 -8.39 21.65 26.97
N THR A 15 -7.76 22.33 26.02
CA THR A 15 -7.91 22.05 24.59
C THR A 15 -7.72 20.54 24.40
N PRO A 16 -8.65 19.83 23.77
CA PRO A 16 -8.49 18.40 23.57
C PRO A 16 -7.39 18.16 22.54
N VAL A 17 -6.17 17.92 23.02
CA VAL A 17 -5.06 17.42 22.22
C VAL A 17 -5.32 15.93 21.97
N PRO A 18 -5.39 15.45 20.73
CA PRO A 18 -5.35 14.01 20.45
C PRO A 18 -4.07 13.44 21.06
N ALA A 19 -4.14 12.28 21.73
CA ALA A 19 -3.09 11.75 22.63
C ALA A 19 -1.70 11.48 22.00
N TRP A 20 -1.46 11.83 20.74
CA TRP A 20 -0.23 11.54 20.01
C TRP A 20 0.47 12.77 19.41
N GLY A 21 0.34 13.94 20.05
CA GLY A 21 1.23 15.07 19.75
C GLY A 21 2.69 14.61 19.61
N ALA A 22 3.34 15.05 18.52
CA ALA A 22 4.68 14.69 18.05
C ALA A 22 5.44 13.74 18.98
N LEU A 23 5.16 12.43 18.86
CA LEU A 23 5.90 11.44 19.63
C LEU A 23 7.38 11.53 19.23
N PRO A 24 8.33 11.55 20.19
CA PRO A 24 9.74 11.37 19.89
C PRO A 24 9.90 10.14 18.98
N LEU A 25 10.77 10.22 17.96
CA LEU A 25 10.95 9.20 16.93
C LEU A 25 10.97 7.76 17.48
N GLY A 26 11.69 7.53 18.58
CA GLY A 26 11.75 6.22 19.24
C GLY A 26 10.41 5.73 19.80
N LEU A 27 9.55 6.62 20.32
CA LEU A 27 8.20 6.29 20.78
C LEU A 27 7.24 6.06 19.62
N TYR A 28 7.36 6.81 18.53
CA TYR A 28 6.55 6.61 17.33
C TYR A 28 6.77 5.23 16.69
N LEU A 29 8.03 4.83 16.51
CA LEU A 29 8.40 3.50 16.02
C LEU A 29 7.92 2.39 16.98
N LEU A 30 7.98 2.64 18.29
CA LEU A 30 7.51 1.71 19.31
C LEU A 30 5.98 1.55 19.33
N VAL A 31 5.21 2.62 19.12
CA VAL A 31 3.74 2.58 19.14
C VAL A 31 3.18 1.86 17.91
N ARG A 32 3.81 2.03 16.74
CA ARG A 32 3.45 1.33 15.50
C ARG A 32 3.59 -0.19 15.55
N THR A 33 4.40 -0.71 16.47
CA THR A 33 4.67 -2.15 16.60
C THR A 33 3.84 -2.85 17.68
N ARG A 34 2.97 -2.13 18.41
CA ARG A 34 2.13 -2.70 19.48
C ARG A 34 0.79 -3.20 18.98
N GLU A 35 0.43 -4.43 19.38
CA GLU A 35 -0.85 -5.08 19.06
C GLU A 35 -2.08 -4.29 19.54
N GLU A 36 -1.94 -3.53 20.62
CA GLU A 36 -3.01 -2.74 21.23
C GLU A 36 -3.22 -1.37 20.55
N SER A 37 -2.40 -1.02 19.54
CA SER A 37 -2.52 0.27 18.86
C SER A 37 -3.77 0.31 17.98
N GLN A 38 -4.47 1.45 17.94
CA GLN A 38 -5.55 1.70 16.96
C GLN A 38 -5.03 1.68 15.51
N THR A 39 -3.71 1.80 15.33
CA THR A 39 -3.02 1.67 14.05
C THR A 39 -2.40 0.29 13.82
N TYR A 40 -2.68 -0.68 14.68
CA TYR A 40 -2.23 -2.05 14.48
C TYR A 40 -3.01 -2.68 13.30
N ALA A 41 -2.29 -3.13 12.28
CA ALA A 41 -2.90 -3.93 11.22
C ALA A 41 -3.26 -5.31 11.79
N PRO A 42 -4.49 -5.82 11.54
CA PRO A 42 -5.01 -7.03 12.19
C PRO A 42 -4.14 -8.26 11.91
N ALA A 43 -4.22 -9.24 12.81
CA ALA A 43 -3.43 -10.47 12.81
C ALA A 43 -3.41 -11.12 11.43
N ARG A 44 -2.24 -11.07 10.77
CA ARG A 44 -1.96 -11.83 9.56
C ARG A 44 -2.19 -13.31 9.87
N PRO A 45 -2.91 -14.08 9.03
CA PRO A 45 -2.95 -15.51 9.22
C PRO A 45 -1.51 -16.03 9.19
N THR A 46 -1.12 -16.77 10.23
CA THR A 46 0.23 -17.30 10.29
C THR A 46 0.46 -18.29 9.15
N GLN A 47 1.72 -18.52 8.75
CA GLN A 47 2.05 -19.55 7.76
C GLN A 47 1.39 -20.89 8.10
N GLN A 48 1.36 -21.25 9.40
CA GLN A 48 0.68 -22.46 9.87
C GLN A 48 -0.84 -22.42 9.61
N GLN A 49 -1.52 -21.30 9.88
CA GLN A 49 -2.95 -21.15 9.58
C GLN A 49 -3.22 -21.20 8.08
N ILE A 50 -2.36 -20.59 7.27
CA ILE A 50 -2.43 -20.67 5.80
C ILE A 50 -2.31 -22.13 5.36
N ASP A 51 -1.28 -22.84 5.83
CA ASP A 51 -0.97 -24.20 5.42
C ASP A 51 -2.00 -25.24 5.89
N THR A 52 -2.55 -25.06 7.09
CA THR A 52 -3.41 -26.07 7.75
C THR A 52 -4.91 -25.79 7.64
N ILE A 53 -5.30 -24.55 7.40
CA ILE A 53 -6.71 -24.14 7.33
C ILE A 53 -7.03 -23.64 5.92
N LEU A 54 -6.36 -22.59 5.44
CA LEU A 54 -6.76 -21.91 4.21
C LEU A 54 -6.42 -22.71 2.95
N ARG A 55 -5.25 -23.34 2.88
CA ARG A 55 -4.83 -24.12 1.71
C ARG A 55 -5.64 -25.41 1.54
N PRO A 56 -5.93 -26.21 2.59
CA PRO A 56 -6.75 -27.41 2.45
C PRO A 56 -8.22 -27.12 2.12
N LEU A 57 -8.78 -26.03 2.65
CA LEU A 57 -10.17 -25.63 2.39
C LEU A 57 -10.38 -25.01 1.00
N ARG A 58 -9.31 -24.63 0.30
CA ARG A 58 -9.41 -24.11 -1.06
C ARG A 58 -9.66 -25.24 -2.07
N PRO A 59 -10.69 -25.09 -2.94
CA PRO A 59 -10.88 -25.93 -4.11
C PRO A 59 -9.59 -26.05 -4.94
N ASP A 60 -9.37 -27.21 -5.56
CA ASP A 60 -8.17 -27.45 -6.37
C ASP A 60 -7.99 -26.41 -7.48
N SER A 61 -9.10 -25.93 -8.07
CA SER A 61 -9.09 -24.85 -9.07
C SER A 61 -8.49 -23.52 -8.57
N LEU A 62 -8.52 -23.29 -7.25
CA LEU A 62 -7.99 -22.09 -6.62
C LEU A 62 -6.56 -22.25 -6.09
N ARG A 63 -6.06 -23.48 -5.97
CA ARG A 63 -4.72 -23.73 -5.44
C ARG A 63 -3.61 -23.20 -6.33
N ARG A 64 -3.85 -23.13 -7.65
CA ARG A 64 -2.93 -22.50 -8.61
C ARG A 64 -2.65 -21.02 -8.32
N TYR A 65 -3.58 -20.35 -7.63
CA TYR A 65 -3.44 -18.94 -7.23
C TYR A 65 -2.88 -18.77 -5.82
N ALA A 66 -2.49 -19.84 -5.14
CA ALA A 66 -1.81 -19.78 -3.85
C ALA A 66 -0.31 -19.50 -4.02
N ALA A 67 0.28 -18.76 -3.09
CA ALA A 67 1.73 -18.69 -2.95
C ALA A 67 2.33 -20.08 -2.68
N GLY A 68 3.46 -20.38 -3.33
CA GLY A 68 4.19 -21.64 -3.14
C GLY A 68 3.63 -22.84 -3.91
N TYR A 69 2.66 -22.65 -4.80
CA TYR A 69 2.28 -23.67 -5.78
C TYR A 69 3.39 -23.80 -6.83
N GLU A 70 3.94 -25.01 -7.01
CA GLU A 70 4.90 -25.38 -8.08
C GLU A 70 6.10 -24.42 -8.31
N ALA A 71 6.81 -24.01 -7.25
CA ALA A 71 8.07 -23.24 -7.30
C ALA A 71 7.96 -21.71 -7.46
N TRP A 72 6.84 -21.12 -7.04
CA TRP A 72 6.66 -19.67 -6.87
C TRP A 72 7.80 -19.01 -6.07
N THR A 73 8.30 -17.88 -6.56
CA THR A 73 9.47 -17.16 -6.02
C THR A 73 9.11 -15.93 -5.20
N GLY A 74 7.89 -15.40 -5.29
CA GLY A 74 7.47 -14.20 -4.57
C GLY A 74 7.57 -12.92 -5.39
N ALA A 75 8.19 -12.99 -6.56
CA ALA A 75 8.51 -11.86 -7.43
C ALA A 75 7.55 -11.72 -8.62
N GLU A 76 6.51 -12.55 -8.70
CA GLU A 76 5.59 -12.58 -9.82
C GLU A 76 4.49 -11.52 -9.65
N GLY A 77 4.27 -10.69 -10.67
CA GLY A 77 3.17 -9.74 -10.71
C GLY A 77 1.81 -10.44 -10.83
N MET A 78 0.74 -9.69 -10.55
CA MET A 78 -0.64 -10.17 -10.70
C MET A 78 -1.37 -9.40 -11.79
N TRP A 79 -2.05 -10.11 -12.67
CA TRP A 79 -3.13 -9.58 -13.51
C TRP A 79 -4.47 -10.02 -12.94
N ILE A 80 -5.38 -9.07 -12.73
CA ILE A 80 -6.67 -9.31 -12.09
C ILE A 80 -7.76 -8.75 -12.98
N ARG A 81 -8.60 -9.62 -13.53
CA ARG A 81 -9.80 -9.21 -14.28
C ARG A 81 -11.00 -9.18 -13.36
N THR A 82 -11.60 -8.01 -13.19
CA THR A 82 -12.79 -7.81 -12.35
C THR A 82 -14.03 -7.47 -13.17
N ASN A 83 -13.88 -6.98 -14.40
CA ASN A 83 -14.99 -6.72 -15.31
C ASN A 83 -15.16 -7.83 -16.37
N TYR A 84 -16.33 -8.45 -16.37
CA TYR A 84 -16.73 -9.51 -17.30
C TYR A 84 -18.01 -9.05 -18.00
N ASP A 85 -17.83 -8.34 -19.11
CA ASP A 85 -18.94 -7.93 -19.97
C ASP A 85 -18.96 -8.82 -21.21
N ALA A 86 -19.89 -9.78 -21.23
CA ALA A 86 -20.04 -10.71 -22.36
C ALA A 86 -20.40 -10.00 -23.67
N GLU A 87 -20.98 -8.80 -23.62
CA GLU A 87 -21.29 -8.00 -24.80
C GLU A 87 -20.07 -7.21 -25.31
N ASN A 88 -19.00 -7.15 -24.52
CA ASN A 88 -17.79 -6.37 -24.80
C ASN A 88 -16.49 -7.16 -24.54
N GLU A 89 -16.49 -8.47 -24.79
CA GLU A 89 -15.30 -9.33 -24.64
C GLU A 89 -14.13 -8.89 -25.53
N GLU A 90 -14.43 -8.20 -26.65
CA GLU A 90 -13.42 -7.61 -27.52
C GLU A 90 -12.53 -6.59 -26.77
N ALA A 91 -13.09 -5.84 -25.81
CA ALA A 91 -12.31 -4.89 -25.01
C ALA A 91 -11.26 -5.59 -24.14
N HIS A 92 -11.60 -6.73 -23.52
CA HIS A 92 -10.64 -7.55 -22.80
C HIS A 92 -9.51 -8.02 -23.73
N GLN A 93 -9.85 -8.56 -24.90
CA GLN A 93 -8.84 -9.05 -25.85
C GLN A 93 -7.90 -7.94 -26.35
N ILE A 94 -8.43 -6.73 -26.56
CA ILE A 94 -7.64 -5.55 -26.94
C ILE A 94 -6.69 -5.14 -25.81
N LEU A 95 -7.16 -5.12 -24.57
CA LEU A 95 -6.32 -4.82 -23.41
C LEU A 95 -5.23 -5.87 -23.23
N TRP A 96 -5.61 -7.15 -23.25
CA TRP A 96 -4.68 -8.26 -23.12
C TRP A 96 -3.54 -8.14 -24.12
N ASN A 97 -3.86 -7.93 -25.40
CA ASN A 97 -2.85 -7.79 -26.44
C ASN A 97 -1.94 -6.59 -26.18
N LYS A 98 -2.51 -5.42 -25.83
CA LYS A 98 -1.71 -4.22 -25.57
C LYS A 98 -0.77 -4.36 -24.37
N TYR A 99 -1.27 -4.84 -23.24
CA TYR A 99 -0.52 -4.84 -21.99
C TYR A 99 0.34 -6.10 -21.84
N VAL A 100 -0.20 -7.27 -22.17
CA VAL A 100 0.45 -8.55 -21.93
C VAL A 100 1.29 -8.97 -23.13
N ASP A 101 0.71 -9.00 -24.34
CA ASP A 101 1.44 -9.51 -25.51
C ASP A 101 2.49 -8.51 -26.04
N ILE A 102 2.15 -7.21 -26.06
CA ILE A 102 3.00 -6.15 -26.60
C ILE A 102 3.90 -5.55 -25.52
N SER A 103 3.32 -4.99 -24.46
CA SER A 103 4.08 -4.29 -23.41
C SER A 103 4.67 -5.20 -22.35
N GLN A 104 4.29 -6.49 -22.32
CA GLN A 104 4.81 -7.50 -21.40
C GLN A 104 4.81 -7.06 -19.94
N VAL A 105 3.78 -6.32 -19.52
CA VAL A 105 3.72 -5.76 -18.15
C VAL A 105 3.69 -6.85 -17.08
N ILE A 106 3.25 -8.05 -17.45
CA ILE A 106 3.37 -9.29 -16.69
C ILE A 106 4.15 -10.33 -17.51
N GLY A 107 4.92 -11.16 -16.84
CA GLY A 107 5.70 -12.25 -17.42
C GLY A 107 4.97 -13.61 -17.49
N PRO A 108 5.65 -14.66 -17.99
CA PRO A 108 5.09 -16.01 -18.12
C PRO A 108 4.73 -16.68 -16.78
N ASP A 109 5.42 -16.29 -15.71
CA ASP A 109 5.23 -16.84 -14.36
C ASP A 109 4.22 -16.03 -13.53
N SER A 110 3.71 -14.92 -14.09
CA SER A 110 2.73 -14.05 -13.44
C SER A 110 1.39 -14.71 -13.25
N LEU A 111 0.64 -14.19 -12.28
CA LEU A 111 -0.63 -14.77 -11.90
C LEU A 111 -1.76 -14.09 -12.63
N VAL A 112 -2.51 -14.87 -13.40
CA VAL A 112 -3.66 -14.39 -14.17
C VAL A 112 -4.95 -14.80 -13.46
N LEU A 113 -5.48 -13.89 -12.64
CA LEU A 113 -6.74 -14.04 -11.91
C LEU A 113 -7.90 -13.68 -12.84
N GLU A 114 -8.22 -14.63 -13.72
CA GLU A 114 -9.28 -14.53 -14.71
C GLU A 114 -10.30 -15.68 -14.52
N ASP A 115 -11.27 -15.44 -13.66
CA ASP A 115 -12.39 -16.34 -13.39
C ASP A 115 -13.59 -15.49 -12.96
N GLU A 116 -14.59 -15.40 -13.84
CA GLU A 116 -15.79 -14.59 -13.64
C GLU A 116 -16.52 -14.96 -12.34
N GLY A 117 -16.64 -16.27 -12.05
CA GLY A 117 -17.35 -16.75 -10.88
C GLY A 117 -16.69 -16.37 -9.55
N LEU A 118 -15.43 -15.96 -9.59
CA LEU A 118 -14.61 -15.67 -8.41
C LEU A 118 -14.23 -14.20 -8.27
N PHE A 119 -13.98 -13.51 -9.37
CA PHE A 119 -13.38 -12.17 -9.40
C PHE A 119 -14.27 -11.09 -10.01
N ALA A 120 -15.45 -11.44 -10.57
CA ALA A 120 -16.37 -10.44 -11.07
C ALA A 120 -16.79 -9.44 -9.97
N ASN A 121 -16.61 -8.15 -10.25
CA ASN A 121 -16.93 -7.03 -9.35
C ASN A 121 -16.25 -7.11 -7.97
N THR A 122 -15.12 -7.80 -7.85
CA THR A 122 -14.36 -7.85 -6.59
C THR A 122 -13.35 -6.73 -6.52
N ASP A 123 -13.03 -6.28 -5.31
CA ASP A 123 -11.89 -5.41 -5.05
C ASP A 123 -10.65 -6.22 -4.62
N ILE A 124 -9.52 -5.51 -4.50
CA ILE A 124 -8.26 -6.13 -4.08
C ILE A 124 -8.34 -6.74 -2.69
N ALA A 125 -9.12 -6.15 -1.77
CA ALA A 125 -9.30 -6.67 -0.42
C ALA A 125 -9.96 -8.05 -0.43
N CYS A 126 -11.04 -8.23 -1.20
CA CYS A 126 -11.70 -9.52 -1.41
C CYS A 126 -10.75 -10.60 -1.96
N ILE A 127 -9.81 -10.21 -2.82
CA ILE A 127 -8.83 -11.12 -3.39
C ILE A 127 -7.81 -11.53 -2.32
N LEU A 128 -7.32 -10.57 -1.53
CA LEU A 128 -6.38 -10.83 -0.45
C LEU A 128 -7.02 -11.61 0.72
N GLU A 129 -8.34 -11.54 0.93
CA GLU A 129 -9.03 -12.45 1.85
C GLU A 129 -8.94 -13.91 1.41
N ARG A 130 -8.96 -14.16 0.10
CA ARG A 130 -8.87 -15.51 -0.50
C ARG A 130 -7.43 -16.00 -0.59
N PHE A 131 -6.49 -15.09 -0.81
CA PHE A 131 -5.07 -15.36 -1.02
C PHE A 131 -4.18 -14.45 -0.14
N PRO A 132 -4.32 -14.47 1.19
CA PRO A 132 -3.58 -13.58 2.07
C PRO A 132 -2.08 -13.80 2.00
N GLU A 133 -1.63 -15.00 1.64
CA GLU A 133 -0.22 -15.32 1.41
C GLU A 133 0.46 -14.46 0.33
N ARG A 134 -0.32 -13.78 -0.53
CA ARG A 134 0.21 -12.91 -1.59
C ARG A 134 0.91 -11.68 -1.04
N VAL A 135 0.56 -11.28 0.17
CA VAL A 135 1.16 -10.13 0.86
C VAL A 135 1.83 -10.53 2.18
N THR A 136 1.40 -11.64 2.80
CA THR A 136 1.82 -11.99 4.18
C THR A 136 3.07 -12.88 4.28
N ASN A 137 3.48 -13.57 3.21
CA ASN A 137 4.50 -14.64 3.31
C ASN A 137 5.94 -14.21 2.93
N TYR A 138 6.17 -12.95 2.56
CA TYR A 138 7.38 -12.60 1.79
C TYR A 138 8.21 -11.43 2.30
N SER A 139 8.01 -10.93 3.52
CA SER A 139 8.95 -9.97 4.09
C SER A 139 10.17 -10.72 4.63
N ALA A 140 11.28 -10.74 3.88
CA ALA A 140 12.56 -11.17 4.45
C ALA A 140 12.91 -10.23 5.62
N LEU A 141 13.64 -10.73 6.63
CA LEU A 141 14.10 -9.88 7.73
C LEU A 141 14.87 -8.64 7.22
N GLU A 142 15.64 -8.83 6.15
CA GLU A 142 16.38 -7.77 5.47
C GLU A 142 15.46 -6.69 4.88
N ASP A 143 14.29 -7.06 4.32
CA ASP A 143 13.32 -6.10 3.80
C ASP A 143 12.67 -5.28 4.92
N VAL A 144 12.39 -5.92 6.06
CA VAL A 144 11.85 -5.24 7.24
C VAL A 144 12.88 -4.25 7.79
N GLU A 145 14.12 -4.68 8.00
CA GLU A 145 15.19 -3.81 8.48
C GLU A 145 15.45 -2.65 7.52
N TRP A 146 15.43 -2.91 6.21
CA TRP A 146 15.59 -1.88 5.20
C TRP A 146 14.46 -0.86 5.25
N ARG A 147 13.19 -1.30 5.35
CA ARG A 147 12.03 -0.42 5.48
C ARG A 147 12.11 0.46 6.72
N GLU A 148 12.37 -0.12 7.89
CA GLU A 148 12.45 0.64 9.14
C GLU A 148 13.63 1.62 9.12
N LYS A 149 14.77 1.22 8.52
CA LYS A 149 15.91 2.11 8.31
C LYS A 149 15.55 3.30 7.42
N ARG A 150 14.87 3.08 6.29
CA ARG A 150 14.43 4.17 5.40
C ARG A 150 13.52 5.14 6.12
N LEU A 151 12.58 4.65 6.91
CA LEU A 151 11.71 5.51 7.73
C LEU A 151 12.52 6.33 8.73
N ALA A 152 13.46 5.71 9.45
CA ALA A 152 14.30 6.37 10.43
C ALA A 152 15.18 7.46 9.79
N ASP A 153 15.82 7.16 8.65
CA ASP A 153 16.64 8.11 7.90
C ASP A 153 15.83 9.35 7.50
N PHE A 154 14.60 9.18 7.01
CA PHE A 154 13.72 10.32 6.67
C PHE A 154 13.31 11.16 7.88
N LEU A 155 12.91 10.50 8.97
CA LEU A 155 12.48 11.20 10.16
C LEU A 155 13.65 11.94 10.82
N GLN A 156 14.86 11.39 10.76
CA GLN A 156 16.08 12.09 11.19
C GLN A 156 16.38 13.31 10.31
N MET A 157 16.38 13.17 8.99
CA MET A 157 16.61 14.29 8.07
C MET A 157 15.61 15.44 8.30
N ARG A 158 14.36 15.10 8.61
CA ARG A 158 13.30 16.06 8.96
C ARG A 158 13.58 16.74 10.29
N GLU A 159 13.91 15.99 11.34
CA GLU A 159 14.23 16.54 12.67
C GLU A 159 15.44 17.47 12.60
N GLU A 160 16.46 17.14 11.80
CA GLU A 160 17.63 17.98 11.54
C GLU A 160 17.25 19.27 10.81
N ALA A 161 16.40 19.21 9.77
CA ALA A 161 15.92 20.39 9.06
C ALA A 161 15.05 21.32 9.94
N GLU A 162 14.22 20.75 10.82
CA GLU A 162 13.42 21.48 11.81
C GLU A 162 14.31 22.08 12.92
N GLY A 163 15.37 21.37 13.33
CA GLY A 163 16.36 21.82 14.31
C GLY A 163 17.31 22.91 13.81
N GLU A 164 17.52 23.03 12.49
CA GLU A 164 18.25 24.15 11.88
C GLU A 164 17.37 25.40 11.70
N THR A 165 16.05 25.27 11.77
CA THR A 165 15.06 26.36 11.62
C THR A 165 14.41 26.78 12.95
N VAL A 166 15.15 26.69 14.07
CA VAL A 166 14.73 27.25 15.36
C VAL A 166 14.67 28.77 15.29
N GLY A 167 13.54 29.29 14.82
CA GLY A 167 13.27 30.71 14.89
C GLY A 167 12.17 31.29 14.00
N THR A 168 11.21 30.51 13.50
CA THR A 168 9.82 30.96 13.17
C THR A 168 9.14 29.93 12.28
N ARG A 169 8.34 29.00 12.83
CA ARG A 169 7.13 28.49 12.17
C ARG A 169 6.29 27.66 13.15
N GLU A 170 5.28 28.28 13.73
CA GLU A 170 4.06 27.56 14.11
C GLU A 170 3.21 27.43 12.84
N GLU A 171 3.47 26.43 12.02
CA GLU A 171 2.47 25.98 11.05
C GLU A 171 2.46 24.45 11.08
N GLU A 172 1.42 23.89 11.71
CA GLU A 172 0.94 22.53 11.44
C GLU A 172 0.54 22.46 9.96
N LEU A 173 1.51 22.23 9.07
CA LEU A 173 1.23 22.01 7.67
C LEU A 173 0.85 20.55 7.49
N SER A 174 -0.46 20.34 7.29
CA SER A 174 -0.93 19.10 6.73
C SER A 174 -0.30 18.88 5.36
N LEU A 175 0.55 17.87 5.26
CA LEU A 175 1.20 17.51 4.00
C LEU A 175 0.13 17.02 3.03
N SER A 176 0.10 17.57 1.82
CA SER A 176 -0.77 17.05 0.77
C SER A 176 -0.32 15.66 0.34
N SER A 177 -1.19 14.90 -0.33
CA SER A 177 -0.79 13.60 -0.89
C SER A 177 0.42 13.74 -1.81
N ASP A 178 0.54 14.84 -2.57
CA ASP A 178 1.67 15.07 -3.48
C ASP A 178 2.97 15.34 -2.72
N ASP A 179 2.91 16.11 -1.63
CA ASP A 179 4.07 16.34 -0.76
C ASP A 179 4.53 15.03 -0.10
N LEU A 180 3.57 14.22 0.34
CA LEU A 180 3.85 12.91 0.91
C LEU A 180 4.38 11.93 -0.10
N CYS A 181 3.83 11.99 -1.31
CA CYS A 181 4.36 11.30 -2.45
C CYS A 181 5.84 11.64 -2.50
N GLU A 182 6.19 12.90 -2.79
CA GLU A 182 7.53 13.47 -3.01
C GLU A 182 8.52 13.16 -1.89
N THR A 183 8.09 13.32 -0.64
CA THR A 183 8.97 13.28 0.53
C THR A 183 9.24 11.86 1.01
N TYR A 184 8.24 10.96 0.95
CA TYR A 184 8.32 9.63 1.59
C TYR A 184 8.43 8.46 0.61
N TRP A 185 8.66 8.70 -0.70
CA TRP A 185 8.65 7.60 -1.66
C TRP A 185 9.62 6.47 -1.41
N MET A 186 10.85 6.71 -0.94
CA MET A 186 11.77 5.58 -0.73
C MET A 186 11.27 4.69 0.41
N TYR A 187 10.59 5.26 1.41
CA TYR A 187 9.92 4.50 2.46
C TYR A 187 8.70 3.77 1.90
N HIS A 188 7.90 4.42 1.04
CA HIS A 188 6.77 3.77 0.36
C HIS A 188 7.24 2.59 -0.50
N ALA A 189 8.23 2.78 -1.35
CA ALA A 189 8.88 1.74 -2.13
C ALA A 189 9.45 0.62 -1.23
N ALA A 190 9.94 0.97 -0.04
CA ALA A 190 10.40 -0.02 0.93
C ALA A 190 9.30 -0.82 1.63
N CYS A 191 8.07 -0.34 1.63
CA CYS A 191 6.94 -1.09 2.16
C CYS A 191 6.35 -2.08 1.18
N VAL A 192 6.58 -1.88 -0.11
CA VAL A 192 5.90 -2.60 -1.19
C VAL A 192 6.48 -4.00 -1.34
N VAL A 193 5.61 -5.01 -1.25
CA VAL A 193 5.96 -6.44 -1.32
C VAL A 193 5.41 -7.15 -2.54
N THR A 194 4.39 -6.58 -3.19
CA THR A 194 3.83 -7.10 -4.45
C THR A 194 3.08 -5.98 -5.19
N HIS A 195 2.72 -6.24 -6.44
CA HIS A 195 1.89 -5.35 -7.26
C HIS A 195 0.82 -6.13 -8.03
N ALA A 196 -0.22 -5.42 -8.46
CA ALA A 196 -1.27 -5.96 -9.31
C ALA A 196 -1.65 -4.95 -10.41
N PHE A 197 -1.95 -5.46 -11.60
CA PHE A 197 -2.68 -4.76 -12.65
C PHE A 197 -4.14 -5.21 -12.61
N ILE A 198 -5.05 -4.25 -12.44
CA ILE A 198 -6.49 -4.51 -12.36
C ILE A 198 -7.15 -4.05 -13.66
N GLU A 199 -7.78 -5.01 -14.33
CA GLU A 199 -8.66 -4.81 -15.47
C GLU A 199 -10.10 -4.72 -14.98
N ASP A 200 -10.57 -3.49 -14.80
CA ASP A 200 -11.94 -3.15 -14.41
C ASP A 200 -12.71 -2.47 -15.55
N VAL A 201 -13.92 -2.00 -15.24
CA VAL A 201 -14.81 -1.33 -16.21
C VAL A 201 -14.15 -0.09 -16.84
N GLU A 202 -13.36 0.65 -16.08
CA GLU A 202 -12.67 1.85 -16.57
C GLU A 202 -11.52 1.47 -17.52
N ALA A 203 -10.77 0.41 -17.20
CA ALA A 203 -9.75 -0.13 -18.07
C ALA A 203 -10.34 -0.54 -19.43
N GLN A 204 -11.43 -1.30 -19.43
CA GLN A 204 -12.13 -1.73 -20.65
C GLN A 204 -12.79 -0.57 -21.41
N GLY A 205 -13.10 0.53 -20.72
CA GLY A 205 -13.52 1.80 -21.32
C GLY A 205 -12.39 2.64 -21.94
N GLY A 206 -11.12 2.17 -21.84
CA GLY A 206 -9.95 2.86 -22.38
C GLY A 206 -9.24 3.80 -21.41
N GLY A 207 -9.61 3.80 -20.12
CA GLY A 207 -8.97 4.61 -19.07
C GLY A 207 -7.63 4.10 -18.57
N GLY A 208 -7.17 2.95 -19.08
CA GLY A 208 -5.94 2.30 -18.62
C GLY A 208 -6.16 1.33 -17.46
N VAL A 209 -5.22 0.41 -17.27
CA VAL A 209 -5.30 -0.55 -16.15
C VAL A 209 -4.94 0.15 -14.85
N LEU A 210 -5.53 -0.27 -13.74
CA LEU A 210 -5.16 0.24 -12.42
C LEU A 210 -3.96 -0.57 -11.91
N HIS A 211 -2.81 0.06 -11.79
CA HIS A 211 -1.62 -0.51 -11.19
C HIS A 211 -1.62 -0.21 -9.69
N VAL A 212 -1.62 -1.25 -8.87
CA VAL A 212 -1.70 -1.17 -7.41
C VAL A 212 -0.45 -1.78 -6.80
N PHE A 213 0.16 -1.06 -5.86
CA PHE A 213 1.27 -1.52 -5.04
C PHE A 213 0.80 -1.83 -3.62
N LEU A 214 1.14 -3.01 -3.12
CA LEU A 214 0.63 -3.51 -1.84
C LEU A 214 1.77 -3.71 -0.84
N ASP A 215 1.49 -3.38 0.43
CA ASP A 215 2.39 -3.68 1.55
C ASP A 215 2.18 -5.09 2.10
N ASP A 216 3.00 -5.45 3.07
CA ASP A 216 2.98 -6.74 3.76
C ASP A 216 1.71 -7.02 4.60
N CYS A 217 0.82 -6.04 4.69
CA CYS A 217 -0.50 -6.15 5.30
C CYS A 217 -1.64 -6.13 4.26
N GLY A 218 -1.33 -5.99 2.97
CA GLY A 218 -2.34 -5.81 1.93
C GLY A 218 -2.92 -4.40 1.85
N ASN A 219 -2.31 -3.42 2.52
CA ASN A 219 -2.68 -2.02 2.32
C ASN A 219 -2.17 -1.57 0.96
N VAL A 220 -2.98 -0.78 0.27
CA VAL A 220 -2.51 -0.02 -0.88
C VAL A 220 -1.47 0.98 -0.41
N VAL A 221 -0.25 0.87 -0.95
CA VAL A 221 0.81 1.86 -0.76
C VAL A 221 0.56 3.01 -1.72
N ARG A 222 0.48 2.67 -3.02
CA ARG A 222 0.21 3.58 -4.11
C ARG A 222 -0.65 2.89 -5.16
N GLN A 223 -1.45 3.67 -5.87
CA GLN A 223 -2.18 3.20 -7.04
C GLN A 223 -2.23 4.27 -8.13
N MET A 224 -2.28 3.84 -9.38
CA MET A 224 -2.34 4.75 -10.52
C MET A 224 -2.96 4.07 -11.74
N ARG A 225 -3.64 4.85 -12.57
CA ARG A 225 -4.04 4.41 -13.90
C ARG A 225 -2.86 4.56 -14.84
N VAL A 226 -2.59 3.52 -15.60
CA VAL A 226 -1.47 3.48 -16.53
C VAL A 226 -1.94 3.03 -17.90
N GLY A 227 -1.48 3.74 -18.93
CA GLY A 227 -1.57 3.35 -20.32
C GLY A 227 -0.54 2.29 -20.69
N SER A 228 -0.80 1.50 -21.73
CA SER A 228 0.13 0.45 -22.18
C SER A 228 1.45 1.02 -22.73
N ASN A 229 1.48 2.30 -23.07
CA ASN A 229 2.68 3.02 -23.53
C ASN A 229 3.46 3.66 -22.37
N GLU A 230 2.94 3.60 -21.15
CA GLU A 230 3.55 4.19 -19.95
C GLU A 230 4.22 3.11 -19.07
N VAL A 231 3.99 1.84 -19.39
CA VAL A 231 4.52 0.68 -18.66
C VAL A 231 5.13 -0.28 -19.68
N ASP A 232 6.39 -0.63 -19.44
CA ASP A 232 7.12 -1.70 -20.14
C ASP A 232 7.24 -2.92 -19.20
N ASN A 233 8.05 -3.93 -19.54
CA ASN A 233 8.29 -5.16 -18.78
C ASN A 233 8.49 -4.96 -17.27
N PHE A 234 7.37 -4.83 -16.55
CA PHE A 234 7.36 -4.41 -15.16
C PHE A 234 7.71 -5.56 -14.25
N ASP A 235 7.27 -6.78 -14.58
CA ASP A 235 7.69 -7.99 -13.85
C ASP A 235 9.20 -8.22 -13.94
N GLY A 236 9.84 -7.93 -15.08
CA GLY A 236 11.29 -7.94 -15.20
C GLY A 236 11.95 -6.90 -14.28
N ALA A 237 11.49 -5.66 -14.33
CA ALA A 237 11.99 -4.60 -13.45
C ALA A 237 11.71 -4.91 -11.96
N TRP A 238 10.61 -5.59 -11.68
CA TRP A 238 10.19 -6.04 -10.37
C TRP A 238 11.16 -7.08 -9.81
N SER A 239 11.40 -8.15 -10.57
CA SER A 239 12.29 -9.24 -10.19
C SER A 239 13.74 -8.79 -10.00
N GLU A 240 14.20 -7.80 -10.77
CA GLU A 240 15.55 -7.25 -10.65
C GLU A 240 15.68 -6.22 -9.51
N GLY A 241 14.57 -5.81 -8.90
CA GLY A 241 14.52 -4.73 -7.90
C GLY A 241 14.76 -3.34 -8.49
N SER A 242 14.94 -3.22 -9.81
CA SER A 242 15.20 -1.97 -10.53
C SER A 242 13.99 -1.04 -10.57
N TRP A 243 12.79 -1.59 -10.32
CA TRP A 243 11.56 -0.80 -10.12
C TRP A 243 11.70 0.24 -8.99
N LYS A 244 12.54 -0.04 -7.97
CA LYS A 244 12.78 0.87 -6.85
C LYS A 244 13.57 2.11 -7.27
N ASP A 245 14.47 1.98 -8.25
CA ASP A 245 15.29 3.07 -8.77
C ASP A 245 14.53 3.92 -9.81
N GLY A 246 13.56 3.32 -10.51
CA GLY A 246 12.63 3.99 -11.42
C GLY A 246 11.40 4.62 -10.74
N TRP A 247 11.30 4.54 -9.40
CA TRP A 247 10.15 4.99 -8.60
C TRP A 247 10.08 6.53 -8.50
N VAL A 248 9.90 7.20 -9.64
CA VAL A 248 9.84 8.67 -9.77
C VAL A 248 8.45 9.09 -10.29
N TYR A 249 7.41 8.94 -9.43
CA TYR A 249 6.00 9.46 -9.46
C TYR A 249 5.14 9.39 -10.74
N PRO A 250 3.79 9.30 -10.67
CA PRO A 250 2.87 9.57 -9.54
C PRO A 250 2.03 8.36 -9.09
N GLY A 251 1.14 8.57 -8.12
CA GLY A 251 0.13 7.61 -7.71
C GLY A 251 -0.55 8.04 -6.41
N GLU A 252 -1.84 7.78 -6.30
CA GLU A 252 -2.63 8.08 -5.11
C GLU A 252 -2.15 7.21 -3.95
N LEU A 253 -1.93 7.83 -2.79
CA LEU A 253 -1.59 7.08 -1.58
C LEU A 253 -2.80 6.36 -1.04
N GLY A 254 -2.61 5.10 -0.64
CA GLY A 254 -3.67 4.40 0.08
C GLY A 254 -3.88 4.98 1.48
N PRO A 255 -5.06 4.78 2.09
CA PRO A 255 -5.43 5.37 3.38
C PRO A 255 -4.44 5.10 4.51
N ALA A 256 -3.78 3.94 4.49
CA ALA A 256 -2.76 3.58 5.47
C ALA A 256 -1.55 4.52 5.46
N TYR A 257 -1.24 5.14 4.33
CA TYR A 257 -0.04 5.97 4.11
C TYR A 257 -0.30 7.48 4.20
N LEU A 258 -1.56 7.89 4.36
CA LEU A 258 -1.96 9.27 4.59
C LEU A 258 -1.71 9.69 6.06
N PRO A 259 -1.70 11.00 6.37
CA PRO A 259 -1.53 11.49 7.74
C PRO A 259 -2.56 10.89 8.71
N GLY A 260 -2.09 10.36 9.84
CA GLY A 260 -2.92 9.62 10.81
C GLY A 260 -3.25 8.17 10.41
N GLY A 261 -2.83 7.73 9.21
CA GLY A 261 -2.84 6.34 8.79
C GLY A 261 -1.77 5.51 9.48
N VAL A 262 -1.95 4.20 9.46
CA VAL A 262 -1.11 3.25 10.21
C VAL A 262 0.36 3.20 9.75
N ARG A 263 0.58 3.47 8.46
CA ARG A 263 1.89 3.56 7.80
C ARG A 263 2.24 4.99 7.37
N GLY A 264 1.34 5.96 7.51
CA GLY A 264 1.54 7.36 7.14
C GLY A 264 2.35 8.14 8.17
N PRO A 265 2.91 9.30 7.81
CA PRO A 265 3.86 10.01 8.67
C PRO A 265 3.28 10.41 10.03
N PRO A 266 4.13 10.68 11.04
CA PRO A 266 3.67 11.07 12.38
C PRO A 266 2.99 12.44 12.44
N TYR A 267 3.02 13.20 11.35
CA TYR A 267 2.57 14.59 11.27
C TYR A 267 1.21 14.66 10.56
N ARG A 268 0.33 15.57 11.02
CA ARG A 268 -1.01 15.82 10.46
C ARG A 268 -1.03 16.98 9.51
#